data_AF-A0A1Y2W4V5-F1
#
_entry.id   AF-A0A1Y2W4V5-F1
#
_cell.length_a   1.000
_cell.length_b   1.000
_cell.length_c   1.000
_cell.angle_alpha   90.00
_cell.angle_beta   90.00
_cell.angle_gamma   90.00
#
_symmetry.space_group_name_H-M   'P 1'
#
loop_
_entity.id
_entity.type
_entity.pdbx_description
1 polymer ?
#
loop_
_entity_poly.entity_id
_entity_poly.type
_entity_poly.pdbx_seq_one_letter_code
_entity_poly.pdbx_strand_id
1 'polypeptide(L)'
;MSDGSDTYDSEYGALIVAARIKTYFDHNHGYQWEDTIGAGANGVVYRIRNRVPGNTSYEGRPVPELFALKIAPHDVVLETGNKSYDEDGSDLEDEVNGLDNERKWLWQLRGCPHIIESLNIPHDPLARAPPQGTLAHRMRAWVYTEYVENGIYIMGDQYQTAYYGDSLCVDIIVVVRACVEMAYHSQANMETIALDSLSSMIPGNLAHLDLAQRNVALGSMYPSLQHPEHSFTPILKALDFGTAEMRDGRSNGRNGPQENIFDIGRLMAYIILQDQPVVSRAQVTVNGNTFNTFAKSLHDQRGYLIQAGVDADLIDIVYHCCADDMTAQPQLLQLATTVRDRVANRGHGGIAHEQDQNITERIRNVVYTPIN
;
A
#
# COMPACT_ATOMS: atom_id res chain seq x y z
N MET A 1 12.01 43.84 26.20
CA MET A 1 12.53 42.81 25.27
C MET A 1 11.81 41.54 25.64
N SER A 2 10.58 41.40 25.12
CA SER A 2 9.79 40.18 25.25
C SER A 2 10.38 39.16 24.30
N ASP A 3 10.74 37.99 24.82
CA ASP A 3 10.91 36.83 23.96
C ASP A 3 9.55 36.55 23.31
N GLY A 4 9.57 36.49 21.97
CA GLY A 4 8.41 36.19 21.17
C GLY A 4 8.22 34.69 21.19
N SER A 5 7.26 34.25 21.99
CA SER A 5 6.56 32.99 21.80
C SER A 5 5.91 32.98 20.41
N ASP A 6 6.69 32.59 19.39
CA ASP A 6 6.15 32.17 18.09
C ASP A 6 5.57 30.77 18.29
N THR A 7 4.35 30.70 18.82
CA THR A 7 3.53 29.48 18.83
C THR A 7 3.09 29.21 17.38
N TYR A 8 3.63 28.15 16.78
CA TYR A 8 3.42 27.71 15.39
C TYR A 8 2.07 27.00 15.18
N ASP A 9 1.00 27.58 15.71
CA ASP A 9 -0.39 27.13 15.59
C ASP A 9 -1.11 27.99 14.55
N SER A 10 -0.95 27.69 13.26
CA SER A 10 -1.67 28.44 12.22
C SER A 10 -2.25 27.54 11.13
N GLU A 11 -3.34 28.02 10.55
CA GLU A 11 -4.09 27.56 9.36
C GLU A 11 -3.19 27.27 8.12
N TYR A 12 -1.89 27.63 8.20
CA TYR A 12 -0.88 27.55 7.15
C TYR A 12 0.28 26.59 7.46
N GLY A 13 0.18 25.77 8.51
CA GLY A 13 1.27 24.92 8.97
C GLY A 13 1.88 24.02 7.87
N ALA A 14 1.04 23.29 7.13
CA ALA A 14 1.49 22.44 6.03
C ALA A 14 2.27 23.22 4.94
N LEU A 15 1.85 24.46 4.66
CA LEU A 15 2.48 25.34 3.69
C LEU A 15 3.84 25.86 4.20
N ILE A 16 3.97 26.12 5.49
CA ILE A 16 5.24 26.51 6.12
C ILE A 16 6.25 25.37 6.04
N VAL A 17 5.82 24.14 6.37
CA VAL A 17 6.67 22.95 6.25
C VAL A 17 7.07 22.74 4.79
N ALA A 18 6.11 22.76 3.87
CA ALA A 18 6.37 22.60 2.44
C ALA A 18 7.36 23.65 1.91
N ALA A 19 7.21 24.93 2.27
CA ALA A 19 8.13 25.99 1.86
C ALA A 19 9.55 25.78 2.41
N ARG A 20 9.68 25.35 3.67
CA ARG A 20 10.97 25.00 4.27
C ARG A 20 11.64 23.85 3.53
N ILE A 21 10.93 22.74 3.33
CA ILE A 21 11.48 21.56 2.66
C ILE A 21 11.82 21.88 1.20
N LYS A 22 10.93 22.57 0.49
CA LYS A 22 11.17 23.06 -0.88
C LYS A 22 12.48 23.84 -0.97
N THR A 23 12.79 24.70 0.00
CA THR A 23 14.04 25.47 0.02
C THR A 23 15.27 24.56 0.05
N TYR A 24 15.26 23.47 0.82
CA TYR A 24 16.37 22.51 0.85
C TYR A 24 16.59 21.82 -0.50
N PHE A 25 15.51 21.44 -1.17
CA PHE A 25 15.57 20.81 -2.48
C PHE A 25 15.97 21.79 -3.58
N ASP A 26 15.44 23.02 -3.59
CA ASP A 26 15.74 24.03 -4.60
C ASP A 26 17.21 24.48 -4.60
N HIS A 27 17.87 24.43 -3.43
CA HIS A 27 19.31 24.71 -3.31
C HIS A 27 20.20 23.52 -3.68
N ASN A 28 19.62 22.33 -3.89
CA ASN A 28 20.34 21.16 -4.34
C ASN A 28 20.16 20.98 -5.85
N HIS A 29 21.21 21.20 -6.64
CA HIS A 29 21.13 21.06 -8.11
C HIS A 29 20.68 19.68 -8.59
N GLY A 30 20.82 18.64 -7.76
CA GLY A 30 20.47 17.26 -8.09
C GLY A 30 18.97 16.94 -8.02
N TYR A 31 18.21 17.71 -7.26
CA TYR A 31 16.81 17.40 -6.98
C TYR A 31 15.92 18.63 -7.12
N GLN A 32 14.63 18.40 -7.33
CA GLN A 32 13.64 19.46 -7.41
C GLN A 32 12.38 19.05 -6.66
N TRP A 33 11.92 19.94 -5.80
CA TRP A 33 10.58 19.87 -5.27
C TRP A 33 9.56 20.14 -6.38
N GLU A 34 8.54 19.28 -6.49
CA GLU A 34 7.43 19.52 -7.41
C GLU A 34 6.17 19.94 -6.69
N ASP A 35 5.63 19.07 -5.84
CA ASP A 35 4.29 19.27 -5.28
C ASP A 35 4.07 18.49 -3.98
N THR A 36 3.00 18.83 -3.27
CA THR A 36 2.44 18.05 -2.16
C THR A 36 1.41 17.08 -2.73
N ILE A 37 1.60 15.78 -2.51
CA ILE A 37 0.76 14.74 -3.12
C ILE A 37 -0.15 14.02 -2.11
N GLY A 38 0.04 14.25 -0.81
CA GLY A 38 -0.86 13.71 0.20
C GLY A 38 -0.47 14.15 1.61
N ALA A 39 -1.41 13.99 2.55
CA ALA A 39 -1.17 14.15 3.98
C ALA A 39 -2.01 13.10 4.73
N GLY A 40 -1.46 12.56 5.80
CA GLY A 40 -2.11 11.55 6.64
C GLY A 40 -1.74 11.71 8.11
N ALA A 41 -2.15 10.75 8.94
CA ALA A 41 -1.88 10.76 10.37
C ALA A 41 -0.37 10.87 10.65
N ASN A 42 0.44 10.10 9.92
CA ASN A 42 1.89 9.97 10.14
C ASN A 42 2.75 10.92 9.27
N GLY A 43 2.16 11.95 8.65
CA GLY A 43 2.95 12.97 7.95
C GLY A 43 2.40 13.45 6.61
N VAL A 44 3.22 14.27 5.95
CA VAL A 44 2.94 14.84 4.62
C VAL A 44 3.85 14.19 3.59
N VAL A 45 3.30 13.93 2.41
CA VAL A 45 3.99 13.28 1.28
C VAL A 45 4.15 14.27 0.14
N TYR A 46 5.36 14.31 -0.41
CA TYR A 46 5.75 15.24 -1.47
C TYR A 46 6.35 14.51 -2.65
N ARG A 47 6.14 15.05 -3.85
CA ARG A 47 6.74 14.57 -5.09
C ARG A 47 8.04 15.33 -5.37
N ILE A 48 9.10 14.57 -5.60
CA ILE A 48 10.44 15.09 -5.86
C ILE A 48 10.93 14.54 -7.21
N ARG A 49 11.55 15.41 -8.01
CA ARG A 49 12.21 15.03 -9.26
C ARG A 49 13.72 14.95 -9.10
N ASN A 50 14.33 13.86 -9.55
CA ASN A 50 15.76 13.74 -9.77
C ASN A 50 16.15 14.42 -11.10
N ARG A 51 17.03 15.42 -11.02
CA ARG A 51 17.51 16.19 -12.18
C ARG A 51 18.81 15.67 -12.78
N VAL A 52 19.41 14.63 -12.19
CA VAL A 52 20.69 14.06 -12.61
C VAL A 52 20.45 12.69 -13.22
N PRO A 53 20.46 12.57 -14.55
CA PRO A 53 20.37 11.27 -15.22
C PRO A 53 21.50 10.35 -14.78
N GLY A 54 21.19 9.07 -14.56
CA GLY A 54 22.18 8.07 -14.17
C GLY A 54 22.70 8.22 -12.74
N ASN A 55 22.10 9.08 -11.92
CA ASN A 55 22.38 9.13 -10.49
C ASN A 55 22.04 7.77 -9.85
N THR A 56 22.96 7.24 -9.05
CA THR A 56 22.79 5.95 -8.38
C THR A 56 22.70 6.17 -6.87
N SER A 57 21.76 5.46 -6.25
CA SER A 57 21.70 5.30 -4.80
C SER A 57 23.01 4.74 -4.25
N TYR A 58 23.21 4.84 -2.93
CA TYR A 58 24.37 4.24 -2.26
C TYR A 58 24.51 2.73 -2.49
N GLU A 59 23.43 2.05 -2.89
CA GLU A 59 23.40 0.62 -3.23
C GLU A 59 23.64 0.35 -4.72
N GLY A 60 23.98 1.37 -5.51
CA GLY A 60 24.22 1.24 -6.95
C GLY A 60 22.95 1.11 -7.80
N ARG A 61 21.75 1.15 -7.19
CA ARG A 61 20.48 1.18 -7.93
C ARG A 61 20.25 2.57 -8.53
N PRO A 62 19.80 2.71 -9.79
CA PRO A 62 19.42 3.99 -10.35
C PRO A 62 18.37 4.69 -9.47
N VAL A 63 18.56 5.99 -9.21
CA VAL A 63 17.53 6.82 -8.58
C VAL A 63 16.48 7.14 -9.63
N PRO A 64 15.19 6.83 -9.40
CA PRO A 64 14.14 7.11 -10.38
C PRO A 64 14.03 8.61 -10.65
N GLU A 65 13.49 8.96 -11.83
CA GLU A 65 13.25 10.36 -12.18
C GLU A 65 12.30 11.04 -11.19
N LEU A 66 11.29 10.30 -10.73
CA LEU A 66 10.32 10.76 -9.73
C LEU A 66 10.34 9.82 -8.52
N PHE A 67 10.27 10.42 -7.34
CA PHE A 67 10.13 9.69 -6.08
C PHE A 67 9.28 10.49 -5.09
N ALA A 68 8.81 9.81 -4.05
CA ALA A 68 8.06 10.43 -2.98
C ALA A 68 8.94 10.62 -1.73
N LEU A 69 8.65 11.69 -0.98
CA LEU A 69 9.24 11.99 0.31
C LEU A 69 8.09 12.11 1.32
N LYS A 70 8.06 11.24 2.34
CA LYS A 70 7.15 11.36 3.48
C LYS A 70 7.93 11.93 4.68
N ILE A 71 7.37 12.94 5.34
CA ILE A 71 7.96 13.56 6.53
C ILE A 71 6.93 13.64 7.66
N ALA A 72 7.39 13.48 8.90
CA ALA A 72 6.63 13.76 10.11
C ALA A 72 7.12 15.08 10.70
N PRO A 73 6.39 16.21 10.51
CA PRO A 73 6.80 17.49 11.06
C PRO A 73 6.57 17.52 12.57
N HIS A 74 7.60 17.95 13.30
CA HIS A 74 7.58 18.00 14.76
C HIS A 74 7.20 19.38 15.31
N ASP A 75 7.32 20.44 14.51
CA ASP A 75 7.22 21.83 14.98
C ASP A 75 6.08 22.61 14.32
N VAL A 76 5.13 21.91 13.69
CA VAL A 76 4.03 22.55 12.98
C VAL A 76 2.75 21.71 13.06
N VAL A 77 1.65 22.37 13.44
CA VAL A 77 0.30 21.80 13.42
C VAL A 77 -0.22 21.70 11.99
N LEU A 78 -0.55 20.48 11.54
CA LEU A 78 -1.13 20.24 10.22
C LEU A 78 -2.66 20.23 10.30
N GLU A 79 -3.31 21.28 9.82
CA GLU A 79 -4.75 21.50 9.96
C GLU A 79 -5.62 20.73 8.95
N THR A 80 -5.06 19.84 8.13
CA THR A 80 -5.86 19.01 7.20
C THR A 80 -6.58 17.89 7.95
N GLY A 81 -7.53 18.26 8.81
CA GLY A 81 -8.80 17.56 8.97
C GLY A 81 -8.95 16.54 10.08
N ASN A 82 -8.03 16.41 11.05
CA ASN A 82 -8.27 15.58 12.26
C ASN A 82 -7.30 15.81 13.45
N LYS A 83 -6.47 16.86 13.47
CA LYS A 83 -5.45 17.03 14.51
C LYS A 83 -5.82 18.15 15.48
N SER A 84 -6.37 17.81 16.64
CA SER A 84 -6.21 18.64 17.83
C SER A 84 -4.97 18.13 18.54
N TYR A 85 -3.91 18.93 18.57
CA TYR A 85 -2.82 18.68 19.51
C TYR A 85 -3.38 19.01 20.88
N ASP A 86 -3.87 18.01 21.60
CA ASP A 86 -4.00 18.15 23.05
C ASP A 86 -2.58 18.41 23.58
N GLU A 87 -2.45 19.29 24.58
CA GLU A 87 -1.19 19.93 25.02
C GLU A 87 -0.09 18.95 25.52
N ASP A 88 -0.34 17.65 25.49
CA ASP A 88 0.60 16.61 25.87
C ASP A 88 1.35 16.13 24.61
N GLY A 89 2.63 16.50 24.48
CA GLY A 89 3.48 16.18 23.32
C GLY A 89 3.74 14.70 23.01
N SER A 90 2.89 13.76 23.46
CA SER A 90 2.92 12.33 23.13
C SER A 90 2.64 12.04 21.66
N ASP A 91 1.67 12.73 21.07
CA ASP A 91 1.20 12.43 19.70
C ASP A 91 2.29 12.73 18.65
N LEU A 92 3.14 13.73 18.92
CA LEU A 92 4.29 14.08 18.09
C LEU A 92 5.39 12.99 18.13
N GLU A 93 5.59 12.36 19.29
CA GLU A 93 6.55 11.26 19.39
C GLU A 93 6.02 10.02 18.66
N ASP A 94 4.72 9.75 18.75
CA ASP A 94 4.09 8.63 18.05
C ASP A 94 4.19 8.73 16.52
N GLU A 95 4.02 9.93 15.95
CA GLU A 95 4.20 10.14 14.50
C GLU A 95 5.64 9.89 14.03
N VAL A 96 6.62 10.42 14.78
CA VAL A 96 8.05 10.21 14.50
C VAL A 96 8.41 8.74 14.65
N ASN A 97 7.93 8.10 15.72
CA ASN A 97 8.13 6.66 15.97
C ASN A 97 7.50 5.81 14.87
N GLY A 98 6.29 6.17 14.41
CA GLY A 98 5.61 5.53 13.29
C GLY A 98 6.43 5.64 12.00
N LEU A 99 6.92 6.83 11.66
CA LEU A 99 7.72 7.02 10.45
C LEU A 99 9.09 6.33 10.52
N ASP A 100 9.72 6.29 11.70
CA ASP A 100 10.94 5.52 11.93
C ASP A 100 10.70 4.01 11.82
N ASN A 101 9.57 3.53 12.32
CA ASN A 101 9.16 2.13 12.19
C ASN A 101 8.86 1.77 10.72
N GLU A 102 8.16 2.64 10.00
CA GLU A 102 7.93 2.50 8.56
C GLU A 102 9.26 2.41 7.80
N ARG A 103 10.18 3.36 8.05
CA ARG A 103 11.52 3.35 7.44
C ARG A 103 12.27 2.05 7.72
N LYS A 104 12.21 1.53 8.95
CA LYS A 104 12.83 0.26 9.34
C LYS A 104 12.25 -0.92 8.58
N TRP A 105 10.94 -1.03 8.47
CA TRP A 105 10.30 -2.15 7.78
C TRP A 105 10.45 -2.08 6.27
N LEU A 106 10.27 -0.90 5.67
CA LEU A 106 10.50 -0.72 4.24
C LEU A 106 11.95 -0.94 3.82
N TRP A 107 12.91 -0.82 4.75
CA TRP A 107 14.28 -1.24 4.49
C TRP A 107 14.42 -2.76 4.43
N GLN A 108 13.76 -3.48 5.34
CA GLN A 108 13.79 -4.96 5.37
C GLN A 108 13.01 -5.59 4.22
N LEU A 109 11.95 -4.92 3.76
CA LEU A 109 11.06 -5.40 2.70
C LEU A 109 11.53 -5.03 1.29
N ARG A 110 12.74 -4.49 1.11
CA ARG A 110 13.24 -4.16 -0.23
C ARG A 110 13.33 -5.39 -1.15
N GLY A 111 12.95 -5.19 -2.41
CA GLY A 111 12.84 -6.28 -3.39
C GLY A 111 11.56 -7.09 -3.20
N CYS A 112 10.53 -6.52 -2.58
CA CYS A 112 9.20 -7.09 -2.50
C CYS A 112 8.30 -6.30 -3.46
N PRO A 113 8.06 -6.80 -4.69
CA PRO A 113 7.38 -6.04 -5.74
C PRO A 113 6.04 -5.40 -5.34
N HIS A 114 5.28 -6.04 -4.45
CA HIS A 114 3.95 -5.62 -4.03
C HIS A 114 3.97 -4.76 -2.76
N ILE A 115 5.16 -4.36 -2.30
CA ILE A 115 5.38 -3.39 -1.22
C ILE A 115 5.96 -2.11 -1.84
N ILE A 116 5.67 -0.95 -1.25
CA ILE A 116 6.33 0.30 -1.62
C ILE A 116 7.84 0.21 -1.35
N GLU A 117 8.66 0.47 -2.36
CA GLU A 117 10.11 0.41 -2.22
C GLU A 117 10.65 1.67 -1.55
N SER A 118 11.43 1.50 -0.48
CA SER A 118 12.21 2.59 0.11
C SER A 118 13.45 2.90 -0.74
N LEU A 119 13.77 4.18 -0.87
CA LEU A 119 14.90 4.66 -1.65
C LEU A 119 15.99 5.21 -0.75
N ASN A 120 17.24 5.00 -1.16
CA ASN A 120 18.40 5.63 -0.55
C ASN A 120 18.90 6.76 -1.45
N ILE A 121 18.60 8.01 -1.08
CA ILE A 121 18.86 9.17 -1.92
C ILE A 121 20.30 9.66 -1.72
N PRO A 122 21.16 9.62 -2.76
CA PRO A 122 22.52 10.10 -2.64
C PRO A 122 22.50 11.61 -2.42
N HIS A 123 23.38 12.13 -1.58
CA HIS A 123 23.44 13.57 -1.32
C HIS A 123 22.12 14.15 -0.78
N ASP A 124 21.40 13.38 0.04
CA ASP A 124 20.14 13.74 0.69
C ASP A 124 20.14 15.22 1.14
N PRO A 125 19.30 16.08 0.55
CA PRO A 125 19.19 17.48 0.95
C PRO A 125 18.87 17.65 2.43
N LEU A 126 18.03 16.78 3.01
CA LEU A 126 17.57 16.88 4.39
C LEU A 126 18.59 16.38 5.41
N ALA A 127 19.57 15.57 5.00
CA ALA A 127 20.65 15.15 5.89
C ALA A 127 21.78 16.20 6.01
N ARG A 128 21.70 17.32 5.26
CA ARG A 128 22.77 18.32 5.15
C ARG A 128 22.53 19.52 6.06
N ALA A 129 23.59 20.28 6.30
CA ALA A 129 23.48 21.58 6.94
C ALA A 129 22.53 22.50 6.15
N PRO A 130 21.80 23.39 6.83
CA PRO A 130 20.89 24.32 6.17
C PRO A 130 21.61 25.11 5.07
N PRO A 131 21.00 25.30 3.89
CA PRO A 131 21.50 26.24 2.89
C PRO A 131 21.77 27.63 3.49
N GLN A 132 22.76 28.34 2.95
CA GLN A 132 23.13 29.67 3.46
C GLN A 132 21.91 30.60 3.47
N GLY A 133 21.66 31.24 4.62
CA GLY A 133 20.53 32.16 4.80
C GLY A 133 19.19 31.47 5.10
N THR A 134 19.17 30.17 5.34
CA THR A 134 17.96 29.41 5.67
C THR A 134 18.03 28.83 7.08
N LEU A 135 16.88 28.62 7.70
CA LEU A 135 16.77 27.97 9.00
C LEU A 135 16.83 26.44 8.86
N ALA A 136 17.24 25.76 9.93
CA ALA A 136 17.17 24.32 10.00
C ALA A 136 15.73 23.81 9.78
N HIS A 137 15.57 22.77 8.95
CA HIS A 137 14.25 22.19 8.65
C HIS A 137 13.58 21.54 9.86
N ARG A 138 14.33 21.14 10.90
CA ARG A 138 13.84 20.57 12.18
C ARG A 138 13.04 19.25 12.08
N MET A 139 13.02 18.60 10.92
CA MET A 139 12.40 17.28 10.78
C MET A 139 13.23 16.22 11.51
N ARG A 140 12.58 15.34 12.27
CA ARG A 140 13.24 14.25 13.02
C ARG A 140 13.27 12.93 12.26
N ALA A 141 12.23 12.67 11.46
CA ALA A 141 12.12 11.48 10.63
C ALA A 141 11.61 11.84 9.23
N TRP A 142 12.16 11.15 8.23
CA TRP A 142 11.68 11.18 6.85
C TRP A 142 12.05 9.86 6.17
N VAL A 143 11.26 9.50 5.16
CA VAL A 143 11.54 8.35 4.30
C VAL A 143 11.30 8.74 2.84
N TYR A 144 12.21 8.29 1.99
CA TYR A 144 12.06 8.37 0.54
C TYR A 144 11.53 7.04 0.04
N THR A 145 10.55 7.08 -0.84
CA THR A 145 9.96 5.89 -1.47
C THR A 145 9.87 6.10 -2.97
N GLU A 146 9.68 5.02 -3.72
CA GLU A 146 9.26 5.14 -5.12
C GLU A 146 7.99 6.00 -5.24
N TYR A 147 7.82 6.64 -6.40
CA TYR A 147 6.60 7.36 -6.72
C TYR A 147 5.63 6.42 -7.43
N VAL A 148 4.44 6.24 -6.87
CA VAL A 148 3.41 5.37 -7.45
C VAL A 148 2.45 6.21 -8.29
N GLU A 149 2.43 5.99 -9.61
CA GLU A 149 1.92 6.96 -10.58
C GLU A 149 0.43 7.24 -10.48
N ASN A 150 -0.37 6.23 -10.10
CA ASN A 150 -1.82 6.37 -10.00
C ASN A 150 -2.30 6.57 -8.55
N GLY A 151 -1.38 6.78 -7.61
CA GLY A 151 -1.70 7.11 -6.22
C GLY A 151 -2.46 6.00 -5.49
N ILE A 152 -3.21 6.38 -4.45
CA ILE A 152 -4.01 5.47 -3.63
C ILE A 152 -5.06 4.76 -4.50
N TYR A 153 -5.26 3.48 -4.24
CA TYR A 153 -6.24 2.64 -4.90
C TYR A 153 -7.66 3.14 -4.60
N ILE A 154 -8.11 4.05 -5.44
CA ILE A 154 -9.50 4.43 -5.60
C ILE A 154 -9.90 3.87 -6.96
N MET A 155 -10.75 2.85 -6.96
CA MET A 155 -11.41 2.41 -8.19
C MET A 155 -12.26 3.59 -8.69
N GLY A 156 -11.72 4.40 -9.60
CA GLY A 156 -12.49 5.43 -10.27
C GLY A 156 -13.52 4.81 -11.21
N ASP A 157 -14.61 5.53 -11.49
CA ASP A 157 -15.72 5.09 -12.35
C ASP A 157 -15.23 4.47 -13.68
N GLN A 158 -14.15 4.99 -14.27
CA GLN A 158 -13.58 4.49 -15.52
C GLN A 158 -12.97 3.08 -15.40
N TYR A 159 -12.28 2.79 -14.29
CA TYR A 159 -11.74 1.45 -14.04
C TYR A 159 -12.87 0.47 -13.65
N GLN A 160 -13.84 0.94 -12.88
CA GLN A 160 -15.02 0.13 -12.51
C GLN A 160 -15.82 -0.33 -13.72
N THR A 161 -16.11 0.58 -14.66
CA THR A 161 -16.98 0.29 -15.81
C THR A 161 -16.29 -0.63 -16.83
N ALA A 162 -14.96 -0.54 -16.95
CA ALA A 162 -14.20 -1.33 -17.93
C ALA A 162 -13.91 -2.77 -17.46
N TYR A 163 -13.97 -3.04 -16.15
CA TYR A 163 -13.37 -4.26 -15.58
C TYR A 163 -14.23 -5.06 -14.58
N TYR A 164 -15.49 -4.65 -14.34
CA TYR A 164 -16.37 -5.36 -13.41
C TYR A 164 -16.47 -6.87 -13.74
N GLY A 165 -16.14 -7.71 -12.76
CA GLY A 165 -16.19 -9.18 -12.85
C GLY A 165 -14.85 -9.86 -13.20
N ASP A 166 -14.23 -9.48 -14.32
CA ASP A 166 -13.07 -10.20 -14.89
C ASP A 166 -11.71 -9.81 -14.26
N SER A 167 -11.52 -8.56 -13.79
CA SER A 167 -10.23 -8.13 -13.19
C SER A 167 -10.14 -8.35 -11.69
N LEU A 168 -11.27 -8.62 -11.01
CA LEU A 168 -11.32 -8.67 -9.55
C LEU A 168 -10.37 -9.72 -8.98
N CYS A 169 -10.27 -10.89 -9.62
CA CYS A 169 -9.32 -11.93 -9.21
C CYS A 169 -7.87 -11.47 -9.28
N VAL A 170 -7.57 -10.60 -10.23
CA VAL A 170 -6.21 -10.11 -10.47
C VAL A 170 -5.82 -9.12 -9.38
N ASP A 171 -6.66 -8.12 -9.08
CA ASP A 171 -6.42 -7.21 -7.95
C ASP A 171 -6.28 -7.98 -6.61
N ILE A 172 -7.04 -9.07 -6.48
CA ILE A 172 -7.00 -9.93 -5.29
C ILE A 172 -5.70 -10.74 -5.19
N ILE A 173 -5.15 -11.28 -6.28
CA ILE A 173 -3.85 -11.98 -6.22
C ILE A 173 -2.75 -11.01 -5.78
N VAL A 174 -2.79 -9.78 -6.28
CA VAL A 174 -1.78 -8.75 -6.02
C VAL A 174 -1.72 -8.40 -4.53
N VAL A 175 -2.86 -8.22 -3.85
CA VAL A 175 -2.88 -7.92 -2.40
C VAL A 175 -2.50 -9.15 -1.54
N VAL A 176 -2.80 -10.37 -2.02
CA VAL A 176 -2.34 -11.60 -1.36
C VAL A 176 -0.81 -11.74 -1.48
N ARG A 177 -0.23 -11.35 -2.62
CA ARG A 177 1.23 -11.36 -2.83
C ARG A 177 1.95 -10.46 -1.83
N ALA A 178 1.45 -9.27 -1.53
CA ALA A 178 2.01 -8.41 -0.47
C ALA A 178 2.09 -9.14 0.89
N CYS A 179 1.08 -9.94 1.24
CA CYS A 179 1.10 -10.74 2.47
C CYS A 179 2.15 -11.85 2.44
N VAL A 180 2.29 -12.54 1.30
CA VAL A 180 3.34 -13.54 1.08
C VAL A 180 4.72 -12.90 1.22
N GLU A 181 4.93 -11.73 0.61
CA GLU A 181 6.18 -10.99 0.68
C GLU A 181 6.54 -10.60 2.13
N MET A 182 5.61 -10.02 2.88
CA MET A 182 5.82 -9.72 4.30
C MET A 182 6.23 -10.96 5.11
N ALA A 183 5.61 -12.11 4.83
CA ALA A 183 5.92 -13.36 5.52
C ALA A 183 7.30 -13.94 5.13
N TYR A 184 7.76 -13.79 3.89
CA TYR A 184 8.93 -14.51 3.38
C TYR A 184 10.13 -13.63 3.00
N HIS A 185 10.05 -12.31 3.15
CA HIS A 185 11.09 -11.34 2.74
C HIS A 185 12.51 -11.66 3.22
N SER A 186 12.67 -12.23 4.42
CA SER A 186 13.98 -12.52 5.01
C SER A 186 14.60 -13.84 4.54
N GLN A 187 13.85 -14.66 3.81
CA GLN A 187 14.22 -16.04 3.48
C GLN A 187 14.40 -16.28 1.98
N ALA A 188 13.88 -15.39 1.14
CA ALA A 188 13.90 -15.55 -0.31
C ALA A 188 13.97 -14.23 -1.05
N ASN A 189 14.49 -14.26 -2.27
CA ASN A 189 14.30 -13.14 -3.20
C ASN A 189 12.88 -13.20 -3.77
N MET A 190 12.02 -12.35 -3.24
CA MET A 190 10.60 -12.29 -3.59
C MET A 190 10.34 -11.89 -5.06
N GLU A 191 11.29 -11.23 -5.73
CA GLU A 191 11.21 -10.90 -7.16
C GLU A 191 11.23 -12.13 -8.07
N THR A 192 11.86 -13.22 -7.61
CA THR A 192 12.18 -14.37 -8.48
C THR A 192 11.67 -15.71 -7.97
N ILE A 193 11.32 -15.81 -6.69
CA ILE A 193 10.94 -17.10 -6.10
C ILE A 193 9.55 -17.55 -6.55
N ALA A 194 9.45 -18.81 -6.98
CA ALA A 194 8.17 -19.42 -7.27
C ALA A 194 7.39 -19.70 -5.98
N LEU A 195 6.07 -19.48 -6.00
CA LEU A 195 5.19 -19.68 -4.85
C LEU A 195 5.31 -21.09 -4.24
N ASP A 196 5.41 -22.11 -5.10
CA ASP A 196 5.48 -23.51 -4.68
C ASP A 196 6.76 -23.81 -3.87
N SER A 197 7.85 -23.07 -4.11
CA SER A 197 9.12 -23.22 -3.39
C SER A 197 9.04 -22.72 -1.94
N LEU A 198 8.08 -21.84 -1.61
CA LEU A 198 7.89 -21.30 -0.27
C LEU A 198 7.29 -22.32 0.71
N SER A 199 6.69 -23.42 0.20
CA SER A 199 6.06 -24.46 1.03
C SER A 199 7.02 -25.14 2.02
N SER A 200 8.32 -25.08 1.76
CA SER A 200 9.37 -25.62 2.63
C SER A 200 9.89 -24.63 3.68
N MET A 201 9.47 -23.37 3.61
CA MET A 201 9.93 -22.28 4.45
C MET A 201 8.89 -21.94 5.53
N ILE A 202 9.36 -21.53 6.71
CA ILE A 202 8.49 -21.12 7.80
C ILE A 202 8.16 -19.63 7.59
N PRO A 203 6.89 -19.22 7.47
CA PRO A 203 6.57 -17.81 7.32
C PRO A 203 7.00 -17.03 8.57
N GLY A 204 7.55 -15.84 8.34
CA GLY A 204 7.78 -14.83 9.35
C GLY A 204 6.46 -14.27 9.91
N ASN A 205 6.57 -13.56 11.02
CA ASN A 205 5.44 -13.12 11.83
C ASN A 205 5.12 -11.62 11.67
N LEU A 206 5.54 -10.98 10.56
CA LEU A 206 5.28 -9.57 10.33
C LEU A 206 3.79 -9.34 10.07
N ALA A 207 3.16 -8.49 10.88
CA ALA A 207 1.81 -7.98 10.72
C ALA A 207 1.88 -6.53 10.24
N HIS A 208 1.07 -6.15 9.25
CA HIS A 208 0.97 -4.76 8.80
C HIS A 208 0.15 -3.90 9.77
N LEU A 209 -0.93 -4.48 10.32
CA LEU A 209 -1.89 -3.85 11.26
C LEU A 209 -2.71 -2.67 10.74
N ASP A 210 -2.51 -2.27 9.49
CA ASP A 210 -3.31 -1.23 8.85
C ASP A 210 -3.46 -1.45 7.34
N LEU A 211 -3.58 -2.72 6.92
CA LEU A 211 -3.70 -3.04 5.50
C LEU A 211 -5.14 -2.81 5.03
N ALA A 212 -5.38 -1.63 4.49
CA ALA A 212 -6.68 -1.16 4.03
C ALA A 212 -6.56 -0.44 2.68
N GLN A 213 -7.70 -0.13 2.04
CA GLN A 213 -7.74 0.49 0.71
C GLN A 213 -6.96 1.81 0.63
N ARG A 214 -6.93 2.59 1.73
CA ARG A 214 -6.20 3.86 1.79
C ARG A 214 -4.68 3.68 1.84
N ASN A 215 -4.21 2.49 2.20
CA ASN A 215 -2.80 2.12 2.33
C ASN A 215 -2.39 1.12 1.23
N VAL A 216 -3.08 1.16 0.09
CA VAL A 216 -2.69 0.45 -1.13
C VAL A 216 -2.67 1.45 -2.26
N ALA A 217 -1.62 1.45 -3.07
CA ALA A 217 -1.49 2.29 -4.25
C ALA A 217 -1.48 1.47 -5.54
N LEU A 218 -1.90 2.09 -6.63
CA LEU A 218 -1.95 1.52 -7.97
C LEU A 218 -0.72 1.97 -8.78
N GLY A 219 0.15 1.03 -9.11
CA GLY A 219 1.34 1.24 -9.94
C GLY A 219 1.00 1.57 -11.39
N SER A 220 2.04 1.75 -12.21
CA SER A 220 1.93 2.15 -13.61
C SER A 220 0.91 1.33 -14.40
N MET A 221 0.08 2.02 -15.20
CA MET A 221 -0.86 1.37 -16.13
C MET A 221 -0.17 0.89 -17.41
N TYR A 222 1.10 1.28 -17.64
CA TYR A 222 1.84 0.94 -18.85
C TYR A 222 2.53 -0.42 -18.69
N PRO A 223 2.12 -1.48 -19.43
CA PRO A 223 2.66 -2.83 -19.24
C PRO A 223 4.19 -2.93 -19.31
N SER A 224 4.84 -2.10 -20.15
CA SER A 224 6.30 -2.09 -20.30
C SER A 224 7.06 -1.56 -19.08
N LEU A 225 6.38 -0.87 -18.16
CA LEU A 225 6.94 -0.34 -16.92
C LEU A 225 6.61 -1.21 -15.71
N GLN A 226 5.82 -2.26 -15.90
CA GLN A 226 5.35 -3.11 -14.82
C GLN A 226 6.28 -4.30 -14.58
N HIS A 227 6.21 -4.85 -13.37
CA HIS A 227 6.82 -6.14 -13.07
C HIS A 227 6.26 -7.22 -14.02
N PRO A 228 7.06 -8.19 -14.51
CA PRO A 228 6.60 -9.14 -15.53
C PRO A 228 5.35 -9.95 -15.17
N GLU A 229 5.11 -10.23 -13.88
CA GLU A 229 3.88 -10.88 -13.38
C GLU A 229 2.62 -10.03 -13.64
N HIS A 230 2.77 -8.71 -13.82
CA HIS A 230 1.71 -7.72 -13.97
C HIS A 230 1.66 -7.16 -15.40
N SER A 231 1.82 -8.03 -16.40
CA SER A 231 1.81 -7.62 -17.81
C SER A 231 0.42 -7.20 -18.33
N PHE A 232 -0.65 -7.50 -17.58
CA PHE A 232 -2.06 -7.27 -17.95
C PHE A 232 -2.91 -6.74 -16.78
N THR A 233 -2.28 -6.27 -15.72
CA THR A 233 -2.94 -5.54 -14.63
C THR A 233 -1.93 -4.54 -14.09
N PRO A 234 -2.33 -3.37 -13.58
CA PRO A 234 -1.43 -2.56 -12.78
C PRO A 234 -1.08 -3.29 -11.46
N ILE A 235 0.19 -3.26 -11.07
CA ILE A 235 0.60 -3.76 -9.75
C ILE A 235 -0.03 -2.91 -8.64
N LEU A 236 -0.43 -3.54 -7.53
CA LEU A 236 -0.86 -2.88 -6.30
C LEU A 236 0.27 -2.99 -5.28
N LYS A 237 0.53 -1.88 -4.59
CA LYS A 237 1.60 -1.77 -3.60
C LYS A 237 1.04 -1.42 -2.25
N ALA A 238 1.36 -2.22 -1.23
CA ALA A 238 1.06 -1.89 0.16
C ALA A 238 1.94 -0.71 0.63
N LEU A 239 1.32 0.22 1.35
CA LEU A 239 1.90 1.46 1.87
C LEU A 239 1.79 1.51 3.40
N ASP A 240 2.46 2.48 4.01
CA ASP A 240 2.27 2.87 5.42
C ASP A 240 2.53 1.74 6.44
N PHE A 241 3.81 1.40 6.59
CA PHE A 241 4.28 0.42 7.56
C PHE A 241 4.47 1.01 8.97
N GLY A 242 3.88 2.18 9.26
CA GLY A 242 4.09 2.88 10.53
C GLY A 242 3.64 2.06 11.75
N THR A 243 2.59 1.26 11.59
CA THR A 243 2.04 0.38 12.63
C THR A 243 2.54 -1.07 12.56
N ALA A 244 3.40 -1.40 11.60
CA ALA A 244 3.77 -2.79 11.38
C ALA A 244 4.61 -3.35 12.54
N GLU A 245 4.35 -4.60 12.94
CA GLU A 245 5.03 -5.26 14.05
C GLU A 245 5.12 -6.78 13.89
N MET A 246 5.98 -7.41 14.68
CA MET A 246 6.04 -8.88 14.73
C MET A 246 5.00 -9.42 15.71
N ARG A 247 4.08 -10.28 15.24
CA ARG A 247 3.04 -10.94 16.05
C ARG A 247 3.18 -12.45 16.06
N ASP A 248 3.46 -13.02 17.23
CA ASP A 248 3.64 -14.47 17.41
C ASP A 248 2.32 -15.24 17.67
N GLY A 249 1.20 -14.54 17.80
CA GLY A 249 -0.14 -15.09 18.07
C GLY A 249 -0.40 -15.51 19.53
N ARG A 250 0.59 -15.44 20.42
CA ARG A 250 0.42 -15.89 21.83
C ARG A 250 -0.25 -14.82 22.69
N SER A 251 0.06 -13.55 22.46
CA SER A 251 -0.48 -12.42 23.23
C SER A 251 -1.70 -11.77 22.57
N ASN A 252 -1.77 -11.79 21.23
CA ASN A 252 -2.69 -10.94 20.46
C ASN A 252 -3.77 -11.72 19.68
N GLY A 253 -3.90 -13.03 19.92
CA GLY A 253 -4.81 -13.91 19.19
C GLY A 253 -4.24 -14.35 17.84
N ARG A 254 -4.23 -13.46 16.84
CA ARG A 254 -3.68 -13.74 15.51
C ARG A 254 -2.16 -13.52 15.45
N ASN A 255 -1.45 -14.41 14.75
CA ASN A 255 -0.07 -14.15 14.34
C ASN A 255 -0.04 -13.20 13.13
N GLY A 256 1.15 -12.75 12.72
CA GLY A 256 1.30 -11.79 11.61
C GLY A 256 0.60 -12.20 10.31
N PRO A 257 0.89 -13.40 9.75
CA PRO A 257 0.19 -13.90 8.58
C PRO A 257 -1.33 -13.95 8.73
N GLN A 258 -1.86 -14.38 9.88
CA GLN A 258 -3.30 -14.45 10.12
C GLN A 258 -3.94 -13.06 10.18
N GLU A 259 -3.26 -12.09 10.78
CA GLU A 259 -3.71 -10.70 10.84
C GLU A 259 -3.73 -10.08 9.45
N ASN A 260 -2.66 -10.27 8.67
CA ASN A 260 -2.59 -9.80 7.29
C ASN A 260 -3.69 -10.44 6.42
N ILE A 261 -3.95 -11.75 6.57
CA ILE A 261 -5.04 -12.47 5.88
C ILE A 261 -6.41 -11.85 6.23
N PHE A 262 -6.62 -11.53 7.51
CA PHE A 262 -7.86 -10.89 7.93
C PHE A 262 -8.06 -9.52 7.29
N ASP A 263 -7.02 -8.69 7.30
CA ASP A 263 -7.03 -7.36 6.73
C ASP A 263 -7.23 -7.38 5.22
N ILE A 264 -6.51 -8.23 4.48
CA ILE A 264 -6.77 -8.38 3.05
C ILE A 264 -8.16 -8.94 2.79
N GLY A 265 -8.74 -9.76 3.66
CA GLY A 265 -10.12 -10.19 3.55
C GLY A 265 -11.08 -9.00 3.46
N ARG A 266 -10.87 -7.99 4.29
CA ARG A 266 -11.66 -6.75 4.27
C ARG A 266 -11.39 -5.92 3.02
N LEU A 267 -10.14 -5.85 2.58
CA LEU A 267 -9.77 -5.19 1.32
C LEU A 267 -10.38 -5.89 0.10
N MET A 268 -10.38 -7.22 0.05
CA MET A 268 -11.04 -8.02 -0.97
C MET A 268 -12.55 -7.78 -0.97
N ALA A 269 -13.18 -7.68 0.21
CA ALA A 269 -14.59 -7.32 0.31
C ALA A 269 -14.86 -5.90 -0.25
N TYR A 270 -13.99 -4.93 0.05
CA TYR A 270 -14.06 -3.58 -0.53
C TYR A 270 -13.95 -3.61 -2.06
N ILE A 271 -12.98 -4.36 -2.61
CA ILE A 271 -12.80 -4.53 -4.06
C ILE A 271 -14.02 -5.18 -4.70
N ILE A 272 -14.65 -6.18 -4.07
CA ILE A 272 -15.84 -6.83 -4.64
C ILE A 272 -17.08 -5.94 -4.54
N LEU A 273 -17.28 -5.27 -3.40
CA LEU A 273 -18.45 -4.44 -3.15
C LEU A 273 -18.37 -3.08 -3.83
N GLN A 274 -17.17 -2.61 -4.15
CA GLN A 274 -16.91 -1.25 -4.61
C GLN A 274 -17.39 -0.18 -3.61
N ASP A 275 -17.44 -0.56 -2.32
CA ASP A 275 -17.92 0.29 -1.23
C ASP A 275 -17.27 -0.15 0.09
N GLN A 276 -17.24 0.75 1.07
CA GLN A 276 -16.72 0.46 2.41
C GLN A 276 -17.57 -0.63 3.09
N PRO A 277 -17.01 -1.83 3.34
CA PRO A 277 -17.77 -2.89 3.98
C PRO A 277 -18.07 -2.52 5.44
N VAL A 278 -19.33 -2.69 5.85
CA VAL A 278 -19.72 -2.54 7.26
C VAL A 278 -19.22 -3.76 8.02
N VAL A 279 -18.25 -3.54 8.92
CA VAL A 279 -17.66 -4.60 9.75
C VAL A 279 -18.71 -5.12 10.72
N SER A 280 -19.32 -6.25 10.37
CA SER A 280 -20.36 -6.89 11.16
C SER A 280 -20.36 -8.39 10.92
N ARG A 281 -20.83 -9.15 11.91
CA ARG A 281 -20.78 -10.61 11.89
C ARG A 281 -21.97 -11.22 11.15
N ALA A 282 -21.71 -12.24 10.35
CA ALA A 282 -22.72 -13.14 9.79
C ALA A 282 -22.28 -14.59 10.00
N GLN A 283 -23.24 -15.49 10.20
CA GLN A 283 -23.00 -16.94 10.15
C GLN A 283 -23.15 -17.39 8.71
N VAL A 284 -22.15 -18.09 8.17
CA VAL A 284 -22.13 -18.58 6.79
C VAL A 284 -21.83 -20.06 6.76
N THR A 285 -22.30 -20.75 5.73
CA THR A 285 -21.97 -22.16 5.46
C THR A 285 -21.27 -22.25 4.11
N VAL A 286 -20.01 -22.67 4.12
CA VAL A 286 -19.18 -22.87 2.92
C VAL A 286 -18.73 -24.32 2.90
N ASN A 287 -18.99 -25.03 1.80
CA ASN A 287 -18.61 -26.44 1.62
C ASN A 287 -19.00 -27.35 2.81
N GLY A 288 -20.17 -27.09 3.42
CA GLY A 288 -20.70 -27.84 4.56
C GLY A 288 -20.16 -27.40 5.94
N ASN A 289 -19.16 -26.51 5.98
CA ASN A 289 -18.62 -25.95 7.22
C ASN A 289 -19.32 -24.65 7.58
N THR A 290 -19.86 -24.55 8.79
CA THR A 290 -20.57 -23.37 9.28
C THR A 290 -19.72 -22.60 10.29
N PHE A 291 -19.50 -21.31 10.06
CA PHE A 291 -18.66 -20.45 10.90
C PHE A 291 -19.13 -18.99 10.85
N ASN A 292 -18.65 -18.17 11.79
CA ASN A 292 -18.90 -16.73 11.81
C ASN A 292 -17.81 -15.99 11.02
N THR A 293 -18.21 -14.99 10.25
CA THR A 293 -17.32 -14.12 9.46
C THR A 293 -17.68 -12.66 9.67
N PHE A 294 -16.69 -11.76 9.58
CA PHE A 294 -16.89 -10.30 9.62
C PHE A 294 -17.29 -9.68 8.28
N ALA A 295 -17.51 -10.50 7.25
CA ALA A 295 -17.89 -10.08 5.90
C ALA A 295 -19.42 -10.05 5.67
N LYS A 296 -20.20 -9.58 6.67
CA LYS A 296 -21.67 -9.54 6.55
C LYS A 296 -22.19 -8.71 5.37
N SER A 297 -21.61 -7.54 5.08
CA SER A 297 -22.03 -6.73 3.92
C SER A 297 -21.91 -7.50 2.61
N LEU A 298 -20.85 -8.29 2.46
CA LEU A 298 -20.65 -9.17 1.31
C LEU A 298 -21.68 -10.30 1.28
N HIS A 299 -22.00 -10.86 2.46
CA HIS A 299 -23.02 -11.88 2.60
C HIS A 299 -24.42 -11.41 2.21
N ASP A 300 -24.83 -10.24 2.69
CA ASP A 300 -26.14 -9.66 2.41
C ASP A 300 -26.34 -9.40 0.90
N GLN A 301 -25.25 -9.12 0.18
CA GLN A 301 -25.26 -8.85 -1.26
C GLN A 301 -24.90 -10.05 -2.14
N ARG A 302 -24.60 -11.22 -1.56
CA ARG A 302 -24.08 -12.39 -2.29
C ARG A 302 -24.90 -12.74 -3.53
N GLY A 303 -26.23 -12.81 -3.39
CA GLY A 303 -27.12 -13.19 -4.49
C GLY A 303 -27.04 -12.23 -5.67
N TYR A 304 -26.98 -10.93 -5.39
CA TYR A 304 -26.83 -9.88 -6.42
C TYR A 304 -25.46 -9.93 -7.08
N LEU A 305 -24.39 -10.06 -6.29
CA LEU A 305 -23.01 -10.12 -6.79
C LEU A 305 -22.80 -11.30 -7.74
N ILE A 306 -23.35 -12.48 -7.39
CA ILE A 306 -23.30 -13.67 -8.26
C ILE A 306 -24.06 -13.43 -9.57
N GLN A 307 -25.25 -12.82 -9.50
CA GLN A 307 -26.01 -12.46 -10.70
C GLN A 307 -25.27 -11.43 -11.57
N ALA A 308 -24.46 -10.58 -10.95
CA ALA A 308 -23.61 -9.58 -11.62
C ALA A 308 -22.27 -10.17 -12.12
N GLY A 309 -22.04 -11.48 -11.99
CA GLY A 309 -20.86 -12.16 -12.52
C GLY A 309 -19.71 -12.36 -11.54
N VAL A 310 -19.85 -11.98 -10.27
CA VAL A 310 -18.85 -12.29 -9.24
C VAL A 310 -18.95 -13.76 -8.88
N ASP A 311 -17.85 -14.49 -9.01
CA ASP A 311 -17.82 -15.91 -8.66
C ASP A 311 -18.07 -16.15 -7.16
N ALA A 312 -19.01 -17.06 -6.88
CA ALA A 312 -19.44 -17.43 -5.55
C ALA A 312 -18.29 -17.91 -4.64
N ASP A 313 -17.33 -18.64 -5.18
CA ASP A 313 -16.22 -19.14 -4.41
C ASP A 313 -15.19 -18.04 -4.07
N LEU A 314 -15.11 -16.97 -4.88
CA LEU A 314 -14.30 -15.82 -4.52
C LEU A 314 -14.87 -15.14 -3.27
N ILE A 315 -16.21 -15.03 -3.21
CA ILE A 315 -16.92 -14.57 -2.02
C ILE A 315 -16.63 -15.51 -0.83
N ASP A 316 -16.58 -16.83 -1.07
CA ASP A 316 -16.28 -17.81 -0.02
C ASP A 316 -14.85 -17.69 0.51
N ILE A 317 -13.88 -17.41 -0.35
CA ILE A 317 -12.49 -17.10 0.06
C ILE A 317 -12.48 -15.89 1.00
N VAL A 318 -13.23 -14.84 0.68
CA VAL A 318 -13.33 -13.65 1.54
C VAL A 318 -13.97 -13.98 2.88
N TYR A 319 -15.01 -14.82 2.92
CA TYR A 319 -15.58 -15.28 4.19
C TYR A 319 -14.55 -15.97 5.07
N HIS A 320 -13.76 -16.86 4.49
CA HIS A 320 -12.70 -17.59 5.19
C HIS A 320 -11.60 -16.64 5.69
N CYS A 321 -11.15 -15.68 4.89
CA CYS A 321 -10.16 -14.68 5.33
C CYS A 321 -10.68 -13.85 6.50
N CYS A 322 -11.95 -13.43 6.44
CA CYS A 322 -12.63 -12.67 7.50
C CYS A 322 -13.24 -13.53 8.61
N ALA A 323 -12.86 -14.81 8.74
CA ALA A 323 -13.43 -15.68 9.77
C ALA A 323 -13.09 -15.18 11.18
N ASP A 324 -14.08 -15.27 12.07
CA ASP A 324 -13.94 -14.99 13.51
C ASP A 324 -13.09 -16.08 14.19
N ASP A 325 -13.29 -17.34 13.78
CA ASP A 325 -12.46 -18.46 14.17
C ASP A 325 -11.23 -18.56 13.25
N MET A 326 -10.04 -18.45 13.86
CA MET A 326 -8.76 -18.53 13.16
C MET A 326 -8.52 -19.89 12.49
N THR A 327 -9.17 -20.97 12.95
CA THR A 327 -9.06 -22.29 12.33
C THR A 327 -9.83 -22.38 11.01
N ALA A 328 -10.79 -21.48 10.79
CA ALA A 328 -11.51 -21.35 9.54
C ALA A 328 -10.81 -20.40 8.54
N GLN A 329 -9.76 -19.69 8.96
CA GLN A 329 -8.92 -18.92 8.04
C GLN A 329 -8.03 -19.84 7.20
N PRO A 330 -7.81 -19.50 5.92
CA PRO A 330 -6.89 -20.27 5.09
C PRO A 330 -5.46 -20.08 5.59
N GLN A 331 -4.59 -21.05 5.33
CA GLN A 331 -3.14 -20.82 5.46
C GLN A 331 -2.68 -19.88 4.33
N LEU A 332 -1.69 -19.03 4.59
CA LEU A 332 -1.27 -17.98 3.64
C LEU A 332 -0.91 -18.53 2.24
N LEU A 333 -0.10 -19.58 2.18
CA LEU A 333 0.27 -20.20 0.90
C LEU A 333 -0.91 -20.91 0.24
N GLN A 334 -1.82 -21.50 1.02
CA GLN A 334 -3.04 -22.09 0.48
C GLN A 334 -3.92 -21.02 -0.16
N LEU A 335 -4.06 -19.85 0.48
CA LEU A 335 -4.78 -18.71 -0.07
C LEU A 335 -4.14 -18.23 -1.37
N ALA A 336 -2.83 -18.00 -1.36
CA ALA A 336 -2.08 -17.55 -2.54
C ALA A 336 -2.23 -18.51 -3.72
N THR A 337 -2.09 -19.82 -3.49
CA THR A 337 -2.28 -20.85 -4.53
C THR A 337 -3.72 -20.87 -5.04
N THR A 338 -4.71 -20.82 -4.14
CA THR A 338 -6.12 -20.85 -4.52
C THR A 338 -6.49 -19.65 -5.40
N VAL A 339 -6.02 -18.45 -5.05
CA VAL A 339 -6.28 -17.24 -5.83
C VAL A 339 -5.52 -17.28 -7.17
N ARG A 340 -4.24 -17.69 -7.16
CA ARG A 340 -3.44 -17.88 -8.39
C ARG A 340 -4.12 -18.81 -9.38
N ASP A 341 -4.54 -19.98 -8.91
CA ASP A 341 -5.16 -20.99 -9.77
C ASP A 341 -6.51 -20.47 -10.31
N ARG A 342 -7.21 -19.61 -9.58
CA ARG A 342 -8.41 -18.93 -10.10
C ARG A 342 -8.07 -17.93 -11.18
N VAL A 343 -7.05 -17.09 -11.00
CA VAL A 343 -6.59 -16.15 -12.04
C VAL A 343 -6.18 -16.91 -13.31
N ALA A 344 -5.45 -18.01 -13.19
CA ALA A 344 -5.00 -18.79 -14.35
C ALA A 344 -6.17 -19.41 -15.13
N ASN A 345 -7.23 -19.84 -14.44
CA ASN A 345 -8.32 -20.64 -15.02
C ASN A 345 -9.59 -19.85 -15.38
N ARG A 346 -9.63 -18.52 -15.21
CA ARG A 346 -10.86 -17.70 -15.33
C ARG A 346 -11.00 -16.75 -16.52
N GLY A 347 -10.21 -16.84 -17.57
CA GLY A 347 -10.50 -15.97 -18.72
C GLY A 347 -11.82 -16.35 -19.41
N HIS A 348 -12.38 -15.37 -20.13
CA HIS A 348 -13.68 -15.46 -20.77
C HIS A 348 -13.73 -16.68 -21.72
N GLY A 349 -14.73 -17.56 -21.54
CA GLY A 349 -14.89 -18.75 -22.38
C GLY A 349 -13.85 -19.86 -22.18
N GLY A 350 -13.13 -19.88 -21.04
CA GLY A 350 -12.11 -20.89 -20.75
C GLY A 350 -10.75 -20.63 -21.39
N ILE A 351 -10.53 -19.40 -21.90
CA ILE A 351 -9.22 -18.90 -22.31
C ILE A 351 -8.48 -18.47 -21.04
N ALA A 352 -7.16 -18.66 -20.94
CA ALA A 352 -6.42 -18.11 -19.80
C ALA A 352 -6.40 -16.57 -19.89
N HIS A 353 -6.56 -15.85 -18.77
CA HIS A 353 -6.58 -14.37 -18.76
C HIS A 353 -5.33 -13.76 -19.43
N GLU A 354 -4.16 -14.38 -19.28
CA GLU A 354 -2.88 -13.97 -19.88
C GLU A 354 -2.89 -13.99 -21.43
N GLN A 355 -3.85 -14.70 -22.03
CA GLN A 355 -4.01 -14.85 -23.47
C GLN A 355 -5.21 -14.05 -24.01
N ASP A 356 -5.96 -13.37 -23.14
CA ASP A 356 -7.14 -12.61 -23.52
C ASP A 356 -6.75 -11.23 -24.07
N GLN A 357 -6.70 -11.14 -25.40
CA GLN A 357 -6.43 -9.89 -26.11
C GLN A 357 -7.42 -8.78 -25.74
N ASN A 358 -8.65 -9.11 -25.34
CA ASN A 358 -9.64 -8.11 -24.93
C ASN A 358 -9.23 -7.37 -23.66
N ILE A 359 -8.56 -8.05 -22.71
CA ILE A 359 -8.07 -7.42 -21.48
C ILE A 359 -6.93 -6.47 -21.81
N THR A 360 -6.00 -6.90 -22.66
CA THR A 360 -4.90 -6.04 -23.14
C THR A 360 -5.44 -4.80 -23.86
N GLU A 361 -6.47 -4.96 -24.69
CA GLU A 361 -7.12 -3.84 -25.38
C GLU A 361 -7.89 -2.93 -24.42
N ARG A 362 -8.55 -3.46 -23.39
CA ARG A 362 -9.19 -2.66 -22.34
C ARG A 362 -8.18 -1.79 -21.60
N ILE A 363 -7.01 -2.33 -21.24
CA ILE A 363 -5.96 -1.56 -20.54
C ILE A 363 -5.44 -0.47 -21.45
N ARG A 364 -5.18 -0.81 -22.71
CA ARG A 364 -4.83 0.18 -23.72
C ARG A 364 -5.90 1.27 -23.78
N ASN A 365 -7.17 0.92 -23.81
CA ASN A 365 -8.24 1.93 -23.87
C ASN A 365 -8.25 2.84 -22.63
N VAL A 366 -8.03 2.33 -21.42
CA VAL A 366 -7.92 3.19 -20.23
C VAL A 366 -6.69 4.11 -20.30
N VAL A 367 -5.55 3.59 -20.73
CA VAL A 367 -4.29 4.35 -20.82
C VAL A 367 -4.34 5.44 -21.90
N TYR A 368 -5.00 5.17 -23.02
CA TYR A 368 -5.00 6.05 -24.20
C TYR A 368 -6.31 6.82 -24.41
N THR A 369 -7.31 6.68 -23.54
CA THR A 369 -8.49 7.55 -23.56
C THR A 369 -8.15 8.86 -22.85
N PRO A 370 -8.21 10.02 -23.52
CA PRO A 370 -7.98 11.31 -22.87
C PRO A 370 -8.99 11.53 -21.74
N ILE A 371 -8.51 11.92 -20.57
CA ILE A 371 -9.35 12.45 -19.50
C ILE A 371 -9.88 13.81 -20.01
N ASN A 372 -11.16 13.89 -20.35
CA ASN A 372 -11.84 15.12 -20.73
C ASN A 372 -12.28 15.92 -19.51
#